data_AF-A0A090U319-F1
#
_entry.id   AF-A0A090U319-F1
#
_cell.length_a   1.000
_cell.length_b   1.000
_cell.length_c   1.000
_cell.angle_alpha   90.00
_cell.angle_beta   90.00
_cell.angle_gamma   90.00
#
_symmetry.space_group_name_H-M   'P 1'
#
loop_
_entity.id
_entity.type
_entity.pdbx_description
1 polymer ?
#
loop_
_entity_poly.entity_id
_entity_poly.type
_entity_poly.pdbx_seq_one_letter_code
_entity_poly.pdbx_strand_id
1 'polypeptide(L)'
;MSQVKIGVLDRIFMHISMPAKMWLPGICGVVSNLLFTIALLTQYGALSSLGFSLSVELILMFSVTSIAVIIFFSLGAYKNTIPLLHHIVTTMQSIKEGSLHSRVGFSGSDEFGRIGSAIDGTMEKLERLLTRVEQSSGSLKKCSVQTEQTSIEIERNIEHQSKQLSMTSTDIENVQVSISQTASEALKTLKVGEEVMSTLTKSRKVTHSSIRILVD
;
A
#
# COMPACT_ATOMS: atom_id res chain seq x y z
N MET A 1 -13.49 -20.33 -29.70
CA MET A 1 -14.16 -19.03 -29.53
C MET A 1 -15.14 -18.86 -30.67
N SER A 2 -16.42 -19.17 -30.47
CA SER A 2 -17.43 -18.94 -31.51
C SER A 2 -17.57 -17.43 -31.69
N GLN A 3 -17.36 -16.95 -32.92
CA GLN A 3 -17.68 -15.58 -33.27
C GLN A 3 -19.18 -15.39 -33.06
N VAL A 4 -19.55 -14.74 -31.96
CA VAL A 4 -20.89 -14.23 -31.76
C VAL A 4 -21.12 -13.26 -32.92
N LYS A 5 -21.97 -13.66 -33.87
CA LYS A 5 -22.40 -12.80 -34.97
C LYS A 5 -23.06 -11.58 -34.34
N ILE A 6 -22.30 -10.48 -34.27
CA ILE A 6 -22.80 -9.17 -33.91
C ILE A 6 -23.91 -8.85 -34.92
N GLY A 7 -25.16 -8.98 -34.50
CA GLY A 7 -26.31 -8.69 -35.34
C GLY A 7 -26.28 -7.22 -35.76
N VAL A 8 -26.88 -6.90 -36.90
CA VAL A 8 -26.99 -5.50 -37.38
C VAL A 8 -27.58 -4.58 -36.30
N LEU A 9 -28.50 -5.13 -35.50
CA LEU A 9 -29.11 -4.49 -34.34
C LEU A 9 -28.07 -4.10 -33.26
N ASP A 10 -27.13 -4.98 -32.98
CA ASP A 10 -26.12 -4.80 -31.93
C ASP A 10 -25.11 -3.70 -32.29
N ARG A 11 -24.78 -3.57 -33.58
CA ARG A 11 -23.95 -2.47 -34.11
C ARG A 11 -24.64 -1.11 -33.99
N ILE A 12 -25.95 -1.03 -34.25
CA ILE A 12 -26.73 0.22 -34.11
C ILE A 12 -26.87 0.60 -32.63
N PHE A 13 -27.11 -0.38 -31.76
CA PHE A 13 -27.21 -0.15 -30.33
C PHE A 13 -25.89 0.17 -29.66
N MET A 14 -24.74 -0.07 -30.28
CA MET A 14 -23.44 0.20 -29.67
C MET A 14 -23.16 1.69 -29.45
N HIS A 15 -23.78 2.59 -30.21
CA HIS A 15 -23.53 4.05 -30.13
C HIS A 15 -24.64 4.83 -29.42
N ILE A 16 -25.67 4.15 -28.91
CA ILE A 16 -26.83 4.76 -28.25
C ILE A 16 -26.68 4.62 -26.73
N SER A 17 -27.00 5.67 -25.97
CA SER A 17 -26.97 5.64 -24.50
C SER A 17 -27.97 4.62 -23.92
N MET A 18 -27.65 3.98 -22.79
CA MET A 18 -28.51 2.94 -22.20
C MET A 18 -29.96 3.38 -21.90
N PRO A 19 -30.26 4.60 -21.42
CA PRO A 19 -31.66 5.02 -21.28
C PRO A 19 -32.37 5.02 -22.65
N ALA A 20 -31.72 5.45 -23.71
CA ALA A 20 -32.34 5.43 -25.04
C ALA A 20 -32.60 3.99 -25.53
N LYS A 21 -31.74 3.02 -25.21
CA LYS A 21 -31.99 1.59 -25.54
C LYS A 21 -33.18 1.01 -24.78
N MET A 22 -33.35 1.39 -23.52
CA MET A 22 -34.46 0.90 -22.69
C MET A 22 -35.80 1.52 -23.07
N TRP A 23 -35.81 2.78 -23.52
CA TRP A 23 -37.03 3.46 -23.95
C TRP A 23 -37.41 3.18 -25.41
N LEU A 24 -36.46 2.76 -26.25
CA LEU A 24 -36.70 2.49 -27.68
C LEU A 24 -37.86 1.54 -27.99
N PRO A 25 -37.99 0.37 -27.32
CA PRO A 25 -39.10 -0.56 -27.56
C PRO A 25 -40.45 0.08 -27.18
N GLY A 26 -40.47 0.83 -26.07
CA GLY A 26 -41.67 1.51 -25.59
C GLY A 26 -42.11 2.63 -26.52
N ILE A 27 -41.18 3.50 -26.92
CA ILE A 27 -41.45 4.60 -27.87
C ILE A 27 -41.89 4.04 -29.22
N CYS A 28 -41.20 3.02 -29.74
CA CYS A 28 -41.56 2.40 -31.01
C CYS A 28 -42.95 1.75 -30.96
N GLY A 29 -43.28 1.07 -29.86
CA GLY A 29 -44.61 0.50 -29.63
C GLY A 29 -45.71 1.55 -29.57
N VAL A 30 -45.49 2.65 -28.82
CA VAL A 30 -46.45 3.75 -28.71
C VAL A 30 -46.65 4.46 -30.04
N VAL A 31 -45.57 4.75 -30.78
CA VAL A 31 -45.65 5.41 -32.10
C VAL A 31 -46.35 4.51 -33.13
N SER A 32 -46.06 3.20 -33.15
CA SER A 32 -46.76 2.22 -33.98
C SER A 32 -48.26 2.22 -33.72
N ASN A 33 -48.65 2.21 -32.44
CA ASN A 33 -50.05 2.21 -32.04
C ASN A 33 -50.75 3.55 -32.34
N LEU A 34 -50.06 4.67 -32.14
CA LEU A 34 -50.57 6.01 -32.44
C LEU A 34 -50.79 6.22 -33.95
N LEU A 35 -49.84 5.80 -34.79
CA LEU A 35 -49.99 5.88 -36.25
C LEU A 35 -51.13 5.01 -36.74
N PHE A 36 -51.29 3.81 -36.17
CA PHE A 36 -52.38 2.92 -36.51
C PHE A 36 -53.76 3.50 -36.16
N THR A 37 -53.91 4.06 -34.95
CA THR A 37 -55.17 4.69 -34.52
C THR A 37 -55.54 5.92 -35.37
N ILE A 38 -54.56 6.72 -35.79
CA ILE A 38 -54.77 7.86 -36.70
C ILE A 38 -55.19 7.40 -38.10
N ALA A 39 -54.56 6.35 -38.64
CA ALA A 39 -54.92 5.77 -39.94
C ALA A 39 -56.35 5.18 -39.92
N LEU A 40 -56.72 4.55 -38.80
CA LEU A 40 -58.07 4.03 -38.57
C LEU A 40 -59.11 5.17 -38.59
N LEU A 41 -58.85 6.27 -37.87
CA LEU A 41 -59.72 7.46 -37.82
C LEU A 41 -59.90 8.14 -39.18
N THR A 42 -58.83 8.27 -39.97
CA THR A 42 -58.90 8.85 -41.33
C THR A 42 -59.68 7.96 -42.29
N GLN A 43 -59.53 6.64 -42.17
CA GLN A 43 -60.28 5.69 -42.99
C GLN A 43 -61.76 5.63 -42.61
N TYR A 44 -62.14 5.75 -41.33
CA TYR A 44 -63.55 5.91 -40.94
C TYR A 44 -64.15 7.24 -41.43
N GLY A 45 -63.38 8.34 -41.39
CA GLY A 45 -63.84 9.66 -41.83
C GLY A 45 -64.09 9.76 -43.34
N ALA A 46 -63.16 9.23 -44.16
CA ALA A 46 -63.23 9.31 -45.62
C ALA A 46 -64.19 8.28 -46.26
N LEU A 47 -64.52 7.19 -45.55
CA LEU A 47 -65.21 6.01 -46.10
C LEU A 47 -66.63 5.83 -45.54
N SER A 48 -67.11 6.78 -44.72
CA SER A 48 -68.50 6.83 -44.22
C SER A 48 -69.55 7.06 -45.34
N SER A 49 -69.11 7.54 -46.51
CA SER A 49 -69.96 7.74 -47.70
C SER A 49 -70.07 6.51 -48.61
N LEU A 50 -69.23 5.47 -48.42
CA LEU A 50 -69.11 4.31 -49.32
C LEU A 50 -69.41 2.95 -48.67
N GLY A 51 -69.88 2.92 -47.41
CA GLY A 51 -70.42 1.72 -46.79
C GLY A 51 -69.41 0.58 -46.55
N PHE A 52 -68.11 0.90 -46.49
CA PHE A 52 -67.07 -0.11 -46.32
C PHE A 52 -66.79 -0.37 -44.83
N SER A 53 -67.19 -1.54 -44.34
CA SER A 53 -66.92 -2.01 -42.98
C SER A 53 -65.45 -2.40 -42.83
N LEU A 54 -64.68 -1.65 -42.03
CA LEU A 54 -63.30 -2.00 -41.67
C LEU A 54 -63.26 -3.43 -41.09
N SER A 55 -62.68 -4.37 -41.83
CA SER A 55 -62.65 -5.78 -41.47
C SER A 55 -61.77 -5.99 -40.23
N VAL A 56 -62.31 -6.59 -39.19
CA VAL A 56 -61.65 -6.90 -37.91
C VAL A 56 -60.29 -7.60 -38.09
N GLU A 57 -60.11 -8.32 -39.20
CA GLU A 57 -58.87 -9.02 -39.58
C GLU A 57 -57.64 -8.10 -39.73
N LEU A 58 -57.80 -6.88 -40.26
CA LEU A 58 -56.67 -5.94 -40.43
C LEU A 58 -56.18 -5.39 -39.09
N ILE A 59 -57.11 -5.15 -38.15
CA ILE A 59 -56.79 -4.70 -36.79
C ILE A 59 -56.01 -5.79 -36.04
N LEU A 60 -56.42 -7.05 -36.22
CA LEU A 60 -55.72 -8.18 -35.62
C LEU A 60 -54.30 -8.34 -36.17
N MET A 61 -54.08 -8.27 -37.48
CA MET A 61 -52.72 -8.37 -38.05
C MET A 61 -51.78 -7.27 -37.56
N PHE A 62 -52.25 -6.03 -37.45
CA PHE A 62 -51.41 -4.92 -37.00
C PHE A 62 -51.07 -5.00 -35.51
N SER A 63 -52.05 -5.41 -34.68
CA SER A 63 -51.82 -5.67 -33.26
C SER A 63 -50.74 -6.73 -33.05
N VAL A 64 -50.82 -7.85 -33.79
CA VAL A 64 -49.81 -8.92 -33.75
C VAL A 64 -48.44 -8.40 -34.19
N THR A 65 -48.37 -7.61 -35.26
CA THR A 65 -47.12 -7.05 -35.77
C THR A 65 -46.48 -6.08 -34.77
N SER A 66 -47.29 -5.22 -34.13
CA SER A 66 -46.80 -4.29 -33.11
C SER A 66 -46.25 -5.01 -31.90
N ILE A 67 -46.92 -6.08 -31.44
CA ILE A 67 -46.43 -6.93 -30.35
C ILE A 67 -45.10 -7.59 -30.74
N ALA A 68 -44.98 -8.10 -31.98
CA ALA A 68 -43.75 -8.70 -32.47
C ALA A 68 -42.57 -7.71 -32.50
N VAL A 69 -42.80 -6.45 -32.91
CA VAL A 69 -41.78 -5.39 -32.90
C VAL A 69 -41.33 -5.05 -31.48
N ILE A 70 -42.27 -4.91 -30.54
CA ILE A 70 -41.96 -4.65 -29.12
C ILE A 70 -41.11 -5.79 -28.53
N ILE A 71 -41.52 -7.05 -28.76
CA ILE A 71 -40.80 -8.24 -28.30
C ILE A 71 -39.40 -8.28 -28.93
N PHE A 72 -39.27 -8.01 -30.22
CA PHE A 72 -37.99 -8.00 -30.92
C PHE A 72 -37.00 -7.00 -30.31
N PHE A 73 -37.43 -5.76 -30.09
CA PHE A 73 -36.59 -4.73 -29.47
C PHE A 73 -36.27 -5.01 -28.00
N SER A 74 -37.24 -5.49 -27.23
CA SER A 74 -37.06 -5.85 -25.81
C SER A 74 -36.07 -7.00 -25.63
N LEU A 75 -36.16 -8.04 -26.46
CA LEU A 75 -35.20 -9.16 -26.46
C LEU A 75 -33.79 -8.71 -26.85
N GLY A 76 -33.66 -7.75 -27.78
CA GLY A 76 -32.37 -7.18 -28.15
C GLY A 76 -31.68 -6.47 -26.98
N ALA A 77 -32.41 -5.61 -26.26
CA ALA A 77 -31.90 -4.91 -25.09
C ALA A 77 -31.54 -5.87 -23.94
N TYR A 78 -32.39 -6.87 -23.69
CA TYR A 78 -32.16 -7.91 -22.68
C TYR A 78 -30.89 -8.71 -22.96
N LYS A 79 -30.73 -9.18 -24.20
CA LYS A 79 -29.59 -10.02 -24.60
C LYS A 79 -28.25 -9.28 -24.55
N ASN A 80 -28.23 -7.97 -24.72
CA ASN A 80 -26.99 -7.18 -24.67
C ASN A 80 -26.60 -6.82 -23.22
N THR A 81 -27.58 -6.45 -22.39
CA THR A 81 -27.31 -5.86 -21.07
C THR A 81 -27.02 -6.89 -19.98
N ILE A 82 -27.81 -7.98 -19.92
CA ILE A 82 -27.69 -9.00 -18.88
C ILE A 82 -26.32 -9.69 -18.84
N PRO A 83 -25.74 -10.15 -19.97
CA PRO A 83 -24.43 -10.81 -19.91
C PRO A 83 -23.32 -9.87 -19.43
N LEU A 84 -23.37 -8.59 -19.79
CA LEU A 84 -22.40 -7.60 -19.32
C LEU A 84 -22.51 -7.37 -17.81
N LEU A 85 -23.73 -7.27 -17.28
CA LEU A 85 -23.96 -7.16 -15.84
C LEU A 85 -23.41 -8.39 -15.10
N HIS A 86 -23.66 -9.59 -15.63
CA HIS A 86 -23.14 -10.83 -15.05
C HIS A 86 -21.61 -10.87 -15.07
N HIS A 87 -20.98 -10.40 -16.15
CA HIS A 87 -19.52 -10.26 -16.24
C HIS A 87 -18.96 -9.29 -15.20
N ILE A 88 -19.60 -8.14 -15.00
CA ILE A 88 -19.19 -7.18 -13.94
C ILE A 88 -19.33 -7.82 -12.56
N VAL A 89 -20.44 -8.50 -12.28
CA VAL A 89 -20.68 -9.15 -10.98
C VAL A 89 -19.65 -10.25 -10.72
N THR A 90 -19.38 -11.11 -11.69
CA THR A 90 -18.38 -12.17 -11.56
C THR A 90 -16.96 -11.60 -11.38
N THR A 91 -16.62 -10.55 -12.11
CA THR A 91 -15.35 -9.82 -11.90
C THR A 91 -15.24 -9.27 -10.48
N MET A 92 -16.32 -8.66 -9.96
CA MET A 92 -16.36 -8.16 -8.58
C MET A 92 -16.31 -9.27 -7.53
N GLN A 93 -16.85 -10.46 -7.83
CA GLN A 93 -16.70 -11.63 -6.98
C GLN A 93 -15.25 -12.11 -6.94
N SER A 94 -14.55 -12.14 -8.06
CA SER A 94 -13.11 -12.45 -8.09
C SER A 94 -12.28 -11.41 -7.33
N ILE A 95 -12.63 -10.12 -7.45
CA ILE A 95 -12.00 -9.05 -6.66
C ILE A 95 -12.25 -9.26 -5.17
N LYS A 96 -13.47 -9.62 -4.77
CA LYS A 96 -13.83 -9.94 -3.38
C LYS A 96 -13.01 -11.12 -2.82
N GLU A 97 -12.66 -12.09 -3.67
CA GLU A 97 -11.79 -13.22 -3.31
C GLU A 97 -10.30 -12.85 -3.26
N GLY A 98 -9.94 -11.60 -3.53
CA GLY A 98 -8.57 -11.08 -3.45
C GLY A 98 -7.83 -11.06 -4.79
N SER A 99 -8.49 -11.41 -5.90
CA SER A 99 -7.89 -11.33 -7.23
C SER A 99 -7.90 -9.89 -7.76
N LEU A 100 -6.85 -9.15 -7.41
CA LEU A 100 -6.70 -7.75 -7.85
C LEU A 100 -6.33 -7.60 -9.32
N HIS A 101 -5.85 -8.65 -9.98
CA HIS A 101 -5.55 -8.64 -11.43
C HIS A 101 -6.80 -8.75 -12.30
N SER A 102 -7.96 -9.00 -11.70
CA SER A 102 -9.23 -9.06 -12.42
C SER A 102 -9.57 -7.68 -12.99
N ARG A 103 -10.05 -7.64 -14.23
CA ARG A 103 -10.46 -6.41 -14.91
C ARG A 103 -11.81 -6.64 -15.56
N VAL A 104 -12.65 -5.61 -15.55
CA VAL A 104 -13.91 -5.59 -16.28
C VAL A 104 -13.60 -5.57 -17.78
N GLY A 105 -12.62 -4.77 -18.21
CA GLY A 105 -12.10 -4.81 -19.58
C GLY A 105 -13.07 -4.29 -20.65
N PHE A 106 -14.11 -3.56 -20.23
CA PHE A 106 -15.14 -3.02 -21.12
C PHE A 106 -14.93 -1.51 -21.33
N SER A 107 -14.78 -1.10 -22.58
CA SER A 107 -14.52 0.28 -23.01
C SER A 107 -15.70 0.88 -23.79
N GLY A 108 -16.91 0.70 -23.27
CA GLY A 108 -18.10 1.38 -23.78
C GLY A 108 -18.08 2.88 -23.51
N SER A 109 -18.71 3.67 -24.38
CA SER A 109 -18.97 5.09 -24.13
C SER A 109 -20.20 5.33 -23.24
N ASP A 110 -20.86 4.25 -22.82
CA ASP A 110 -22.06 4.27 -21.99
C ASP A 110 -21.75 4.17 -20.49
N GLU A 111 -22.81 4.14 -19.69
CA GLU A 111 -22.73 4.07 -18.24
C GLU A 111 -21.96 2.84 -17.74
N PHE A 112 -22.04 1.70 -18.45
CA PHE A 112 -21.34 0.48 -18.07
C PHE A 112 -19.85 0.56 -18.38
N GLY A 113 -19.46 1.23 -19.46
CA GLY A 113 -18.06 1.53 -19.74
C GLY A 113 -17.43 2.46 -18.72
N ARG A 114 -18.19 3.47 -18.25
CA ARG A 114 -17.75 4.34 -17.15
C ARG A 114 -17.57 3.57 -15.84
N ILE A 115 -18.53 2.70 -15.48
CA ILE A 115 -18.44 1.84 -14.29
C ILE A 115 -17.25 0.89 -14.40
N GLY A 116 -17.09 0.20 -15.54
CA GLY A 116 -15.97 -0.70 -15.79
C GLY A 116 -14.62 0.00 -15.65
N SER A 117 -14.47 1.17 -16.29
CA SER A 117 -13.25 1.98 -16.21
C SER A 117 -12.94 2.44 -14.78
N ALA A 118 -13.96 2.82 -14.01
CA ALA A 118 -13.78 3.22 -12.62
C ALA A 118 -13.37 2.04 -11.71
N ILE A 119 -13.93 0.85 -11.94
CA ILE A 119 -13.53 -0.38 -11.25
C ILE A 119 -12.07 -0.71 -11.59
N ASP A 120 -11.72 -0.74 -12.87
CA ASP A 120 -10.37 -1.07 -13.33
C ASP A 120 -9.33 -0.09 -12.77
N GLY A 121 -9.63 1.22 -12.79
CA GLY A 121 -8.75 2.24 -12.19
C GLY A 121 -8.64 2.15 -10.65
N THR A 122 -9.66 1.61 -9.98
CA THR A 122 -9.59 1.33 -8.54
C THR A 122 -8.68 0.13 -8.26
N MET A 123 -8.78 -0.93 -9.06
CA MET A 123 -7.90 -2.11 -8.93
C MET A 123 -6.43 -1.76 -9.17
N GLU A 124 -6.15 -0.95 -10.19
CA GLU A 124 -4.78 -0.47 -10.46
C GLU A 124 -4.18 0.29 -9.26
N LYS A 125 -4.99 1.14 -8.59
CA LYS A 125 -4.54 1.85 -7.38
C LYS A 125 -4.29 0.89 -6.21
N LEU A 126 -5.13 -0.13 -6.05
CA LEU A 126 -4.95 -1.14 -5.00
C LEU A 126 -3.69 -1.97 -5.23
N GLU A 127 -3.43 -2.41 -6.47
CA GLU A 127 -2.18 -3.11 -6.82
C GLU A 127 -0.95 -2.27 -6.49
N ARG A 128 -0.92 -1.00 -6.92
CA ARG A 128 0.19 -0.07 -6.61
C ARG A 128 0.36 0.14 -5.10
N LEU A 129 -0.72 0.18 -4.34
CA LEU A 129 -0.68 0.30 -2.89
C LEU A 129 -0.06 -0.96 -2.26
N LEU A 130 -0.48 -2.15 -2.67
CA LEU A 130 0.10 -3.40 -2.16
C LEU A 130 1.59 -3.51 -2.49
N THR A 131 2.00 -3.22 -3.73
CA THR A 131 3.43 -3.20 -4.09
C THR A 131 4.23 -2.25 -3.19
N ARG A 132 3.67 -1.08 -2.86
CA ARG A 132 4.31 -0.13 -1.93
C ARG A 132 4.41 -0.69 -0.51
N VAL A 133 3.38 -1.40 -0.04
CA VAL A 133 3.39 -2.07 1.28
C VAL A 133 4.44 -3.17 1.30
N GLU A 134 4.53 -4.01 0.27
CA GLU A 134 5.55 -5.05 0.14
C GLU A 134 6.96 -4.47 0.16
N GLN A 135 7.20 -3.41 -0.62
CA GLN A 135 8.49 -2.71 -0.63
C GLN A 135 8.84 -2.12 0.74
N SER A 136 7.87 -1.53 1.43
CA SER A 136 8.07 -0.95 2.77
C SER A 136 8.36 -2.03 3.80
N SER A 137 7.63 -3.14 3.77
CA SER A 137 7.88 -4.32 4.61
C SER A 137 9.26 -4.93 4.35
N GLY A 138 9.66 -5.05 3.08
CA GLY A 138 10.99 -5.50 2.70
C GLY A 138 12.10 -4.57 3.21
N SER A 139 11.88 -3.25 3.17
CA SER A 139 12.81 -2.26 3.71
C SER A 139 12.89 -2.33 5.24
N LEU A 140 11.76 -2.51 5.92
CA LEU A 140 11.69 -2.72 7.37
C LEU A 140 12.45 -3.99 7.78
N LYS A 141 12.28 -5.09 7.04
CA LYS A 141 13.03 -6.33 7.28
C LYS A 141 14.54 -6.11 7.16
N LYS A 142 15.00 -5.40 6.13
CA LYS A 142 16.42 -5.05 5.97
C LYS A 142 16.92 -4.19 7.14
N CYS A 143 16.16 -3.19 7.55
CA CYS A 143 16.50 -2.33 8.69
C CYS A 143 16.58 -3.12 10.01
N SER A 144 15.67 -4.08 10.21
CA SER A 144 15.70 -4.97 11.38
C SER A 144 16.97 -5.82 11.42
N VAL A 145 17.37 -6.40 10.28
CA VAL A 145 18.61 -7.20 10.18
C VAL A 145 19.84 -6.32 10.43
N GLN A 146 19.86 -5.10 9.88
CA GLN A 146 20.96 -4.17 10.11
C GLN A 146 21.03 -3.73 11.58
N THR A 147 19.89 -3.51 12.23
CA THR A 147 19.83 -3.20 13.66
C THR A 147 20.37 -4.35 14.51
N GLU A 148 20.02 -5.59 14.19
CA GLU A 148 20.54 -6.78 14.88
C GLU A 148 22.06 -6.90 14.72
N GLN A 149 22.58 -6.72 13.51
CA GLN A 149 24.02 -6.71 13.25
C GLN A 149 24.74 -5.61 14.03
N THR A 150 24.16 -4.41 14.06
CA THR A 150 24.70 -3.26 14.81
C THR A 150 24.69 -3.55 16.31
N SER A 151 23.64 -4.19 16.83
CA SER A 151 23.56 -4.59 18.24
C SER A 151 24.67 -5.56 18.62
N ILE A 152 24.92 -6.58 17.78
CA ILE A 152 26.01 -7.55 18.00
C ILE A 152 27.38 -6.85 17.98
N GLU A 153 27.58 -5.88 17.08
CA GLU A 153 28.83 -5.10 17.05
C GLU A 153 28.99 -4.24 18.31
N ILE A 154 27.92 -3.58 18.76
CA ILE A 154 27.91 -2.82 20.01
C ILE A 154 28.25 -3.72 21.20
N GLU A 155 27.66 -4.91 21.30
CA GLU A 155 27.96 -5.87 22.37
C GLU A 155 29.45 -6.23 22.40
N ARG A 156 30.05 -6.52 21.23
CA ARG A 156 31.51 -6.78 21.13
C ARG A 156 32.34 -5.59 21.56
N ASN A 157 31.96 -4.39 21.13
CA ASN A 157 32.68 -3.16 21.50
C ASN A 157 32.60 -2.90 23.01
N ILE A 158 31.44 -3.16 23.64
CA ILE A 158 31.26 -3.09 25.09
C ILE A 158 32.17 -4.11 25.81
N GLU A 159 32.25 -5.36 25.33
CA GLU A 159 33.17 -6.36 25.89
C GLU A 159 34.64 -5.91 25.81
N HIS A 160 35.06 -5.36 24.67
CA HIS A 160 36.40 -4.80 24.51
C HIS A 160 36.66 -3.63 25.45
N GLN A 161 35.71 -2.70 25.57
CA GLN A 161 35.82 -1.55 26.46
C GLN A 161 35.87 -1.97 27.93
N SER A 162 35.08 -2.98 28.32
CA SER A 162 35.11 -3.57 29.66
C SER A 162 36.48 -4.16 29.99
N LYS A 163 37.08 -4.91 29.06
CA LYS A 163 38.45 -5.42 29.21
C LYS A 163 39.48 -4.29 29.35
N GLN A 164 39.35 -3.23 28.54
CA GLN A 164 40.22 -2.06 28.61
C GLN A 164 40.13 -1.36 29.98
N LEU A 165 38.92 -1.19 30.50
CA LEU A 165 38.67 -0.62 31.82
C LEU A 165 39.26 -1.49 32.93
N SER A 166 39.11 -2.81 32.84
CA SER A 166 39.73 -3.75 33.78
C SER A 166 41.25 -3.62 33.78
N MET A 167 41.89 -3.55 32.61
CA MET A 167 43.34 -3.35 32.50
C MET A 167 43.75 -2.00 33.10
N THR A 168 43.01 -0.93 32.79
CA THR A 168 43.26 0.40 33.36
C THR A 168 43.14 0.41 34.88
N SER A 169 42.17 -0.31 35.44
CA SER A 169 42.00 -0.45 36.88
C SER A 169 43.20 -1.17 37.51
N THR A 170 43.70 -2.23 36.86
CA THR A 170 44.92 -2.93 37.29
C THR A 170 46.15 -2.02 37.20
N ASP A 171 46.27 -1.21 36.15
CA ASP A 171 47.35 -0.23 36.04
C ASP A 171 47.28 0.82 37.16
N ILE A 172 46.09 1.29 37.51
CA ILE A 172 45.87 2.19 38.65
C ILE A 172 46.31 1.52 39.96
N GLU A 173 45.98 0.24 40.18
CA GLU A 173 46.41 -0.51 41.36
C GLU A 173 47.95 -0.62 41.42
N ASN A 174 48.60 -0.96 40.31
CA ASN A 174 50.06 -1.01 40.20
C ASN A 174 50.72 0.37 40.46
N VAL A 175 50.10 1.45 39.98
CA VAL A 175 50.56 2.82 40.24
C VAL A 175 50.41 3.18 41.73
N GLN A 176 49.30 2.79 42.38
CA GLN A 176 49.12 3.01 43.82
C GLN A 176 50.17 2.27 44.65
N VAL A 177 50.49 1.03 44.30
CA VAL A 177 51.58 0.26 44.93
C VAL A 177 52.92 0.98 44.75
N SER A 178 53.22 1.46 43.55
CA SER A 178 54.46 2.19 43.26
C SER A 178 54.58 3.50 44.04
N ILE A 179 53.48 4.25 44.20
CA ILE A 179 53.41 5.45 45.03
C ILE A 179 53.69 5.12 46.50
N SER A 180 53.05 4.07 47.03
CA SER A 180 53.26 3.61 48.41
C SER A 180 54.72 3.21 48.65
N GLN A 181 55.33 2.50 47.70
CA GLN A 181 56.73 2.11 47.77
C GLN A 181 57.67 3.32 47.73
N THR A 182 57.44 4.27 46.82
CA THR A 182 58.21 5.52 46.73
C THR A 182 58.12 6.33 48.02
N ALA A 183 56.92 6.43 48.62
CA ALA A 183 56.74 7.11 49.91
C ALA A 183 57.48 6.40 51.05
N SER A 184 57.46 5.06 51.09
CA SER A 184 58.23 4.27 52.05
C SER A 184 59.74 4.47 51.91
N GLU A 185 60.24 4.50 50.67
CA GLU A 185 61.65 4.77 50.37
C GLU A 185 62.05 6.19 50.79
N ALA A 186 61.23 7.20 50.51
CA ALA A 186 61.47 8.56 50.97
C ALA A 186 61.54 8.66 52.51
N LEU A 187 60.65 7.95 53.23
CA LEU A 187 60.68 7.88 54.70
C LEU A 187 61.96 7.20 55.22
N LYS A 188 62.42 6.13 54.58
CA LYS A 188 63.69 5.48 54.93
C LYS A 188 64.87 6.44 54.70
N THR A 189 64.91 7.13 53.57
CA THR A 189 65.96 8.13 53.28
C THR A 189 65.96 9.27 54.28
N LEU A 190 64.78 9.76 54.69
CA LEU A 190 64.68 10.77 55.75
C LEU A 190 65.27 10.27 57.08
N LYS A 191 64.91 9.06 57.52
CA LYS A 191 65.47 8.46 58.75
C LYS A 191 66.99 8.31 58.68
N VAL A 192 67.52 7.82 57.56
CA VAL A 192 68.97 7.72 57.34
C VAL A 192 69.61 9.11 57.39
N GLY A 193 68.99 10.13 56.77
CA GLY A 193 69.44 11.52 56.84
C GLY A 193 69.48 12.06 58.28
N GLU A 194 68.45 11.82 59.08
CA GLU A 194 68.42 12.17 60.51
C GLU A 194 69.51 11.46 61.30
N GLU A 195 69.74 10.17 61.05
CA GLU A 195 70.79 9.39 61.69
C GLU A 195 72.20 9.90 61.35
N VAL A 196 72.44 10.27 60.09
CA VAL A 196 73.68 10.93 59.64
C VAL A 196 73.86 12.28 60.33
N MET A 197 72.82 13.10 60.43
CA MET A 197 72.87 14.39 61.14
C MET A 197 73.18 14.22 62.64
N SER A 198 72.57 13.23 63.28
CA SER A 198 72.86 12.86 64.67
C SER A 198 74.31 12.39 64.84
N THR A 199 74.81 11.58 63.92
CA THR A 199 76.20 11.11 63.94
C THR A 199 77.18 12.26 63.73
N LEU A 200 76.90 13.18 62.81
CA LEU A 200 77.72 14.37 62.57
C LEU A 200 77.71 15.33 63.75
N THR A 201 76.59 15.50 64.46
CA THR A 201 76.56 16.32 65.69
C THR A 201 77.34 15.67 66.83
N LYS A 202 77.27 14.35 67.01
CA LYS A 202 78.15 13.62 67.93
C LYS A 202 79.62 13.77 67.54
N SER A 203 79.96 13.53 66.27
CA SER A 203 81.31 13.64 65.74
C SER A 203 81.88 15.06 65.94
N ARG A 204 81.09 16.09 65.61
CA ARG A 204 81.44 17.50 65.85
C ARG A 204 81.73 17.79 67.33
N LYS A 205 80.93 17.27 68.26
CA LYS A 205 81.18 17.41 69.70
C LYS A 205 82.51 16.78 70.10
N VAL A 206 82.82 15.58 69.59
CA VAL A 206 84.10 14.91 69.83
C VAL A 206 85.27 15.75 69.30
N THR A 207 85.20 16.21 68.05
CA THR A 207 86.24 17.07 67.46
C THR A 207 86.43 18.36 68.27
N HIS A 208 85.35 19.00 68.69
CA HIS A 208 85.41 20.21 69.52
C HIS A 208 86.03 19.92 70.91
N SER A 209 85.74 18.77 71.53
CA SER A 209 86.40 18.38 72.78
C SER A 209 87.89 18.06 72.58
N SER A 210 88.26 17.42 71.46
CA SER A 210 89.66 17.12 71.15
C SER A 210 90.49 18.38 70.89
N ILE A 211 89.93 19.39 70.19
CA ILE A 211 90.59 20.68 70.00
C ILE A 211 90.81 21.39 71.34
N ARG A 212 89.80 21.36 72.23
CA ARG A 212 89.92 21.99 73.56
C ARG A 212 91.04 21.36 74.40
N ILE A 213 91.20 20.03 74.35
CA ILE A 213 92.28 19.32 75.07
C ILE A 213 93.67 19.64 74.50
N LEU A 214 93.79 20.07 73.23
CA LEU A 214 95.06 20.45 72.60
C LEU A 214 95.45 21.93 72.83
N VAL A 215 94.52 22.75 73.31
CA VAL A 215 94.72 24.21 73.54
C VAL A 215 94.97 24.53 75.02
N ASP A 216 94.62 23.62 75.94
CA ASP A 216 95.02 23.62 77.35
C ASP A 216 96.32 22.82 77.55
#